data_AF-S9WC21-F1
#
_entry.id   AF-S9WC21-F1
#
_cell.length_a   1.000
_cell.length_b   1.000
_cell.length_c   1.000
_cell.angle_alpha   90.00
_cell.angle_beta   90.00
_cell.angle_gamma   90.00
#
_symmetry.space_group_name_H-M   'P 1'
#
loop_
_entity.id
_entity.type
_entity.pdbx_description
1 polymer ?
#
loop_
_entity_poly.entity_id
_entity_poly.type
_entity_poly.pdbx_seq_one_letter_code
_entity_poly.pdbx_strand_id
1 'polypeptide(L)'
;MAIRRLVKTAKLINKQMLMMNRREPYKPRTADRHYIEDRVKLEQMERYSAQGLVFVPDAVLPPWKRSILTNLNQQKNQLNFRGMRVRAVDKQDEPGFPTHFR
;
A
#
# COMPACT_ATOMS: atom_id res chain seq x y z
N MET A 1 -2.93 -14.99 17.68
CA MET A 1 -1.48 -15.27 17.61
C MET A 1 -1.13 -16.33 18.65
N ALA A 2 -0.48 -17.42 18.25
CA ALA A 2 0.00 -18.41 19.22
C ALA A 2 1.18 -17.82 20.02
N ILE A 3 1.03 -17.70 21.34
CA ILE A 3 2.09 -17.22 22.23
C ILE A 3 3.03 -18.41 22.53
N ARG A 4 4.35 -18.16 22.51
CA ARG A 4 5.33 -19.18 22.89
C ARG A 4 5.14 -19.54 24.36
N ARG A 5 4.93 -20.84 24.66
CA ARG A 5 4.77 -21.35 26.04
C ARG A 5 6.08 -21.26 26.84
N LEU A 6 7.23 -21.47 26.18
CA LEU A 6 8.54 -21.34 26.79
C LEU A 6 9.03 -19.89 26.70
N VAL A 7 9.37 -19.32 27.87
CA VAL A 7 9.87 -17.95 28.00
C VAL A 7 11.32 -17.88 27.51
N LYS A 8 11.66 -16.85 26.73
CA LYS A 8 13.06 -16.60 26.33
C LYS A 8 13.86 -16.17 27.55
N THR A 9 14.94 -16.88 27.84
CA THR A 9 15.89 -16.50 28.89
C THR A 9 16.89 -15.47 28.35
N ALA A 10 17.34 -14.56 29.21
CA ALA A 10 18.37 -13.58 28.90
C ALA A 10 19.37 -13.50 30.06
N LYS A 11 20.65 -13.24 29.78
CA LYS A 11 21.66 -13.03 30.81
C LYS A 11 21.28 -11.83 31.68
N LEU A 12 21.24 -12.04 32.99
CA LEU A 12 20.94 -10.99 33.97
C LEU A 12 22.16 -10.09 34.14
N ILE A 13 21.97 -8.79 33.98
CA ILE A 13 23.03 -7.78 34.16
C ILE A 13 22.85 -7.06 35.49
N ASN A 14 21.61 -6.84 35.93
CA ASN A 14 21.29 -6.20 37.20
C ASN A 14 20.23 -7.00 37.99
N LYS A 15 20.12 -6.73 39.29
CA LYS A 15 19.14 -7.40 40.16
C LYS A 15 17.68 -7.06 39.81
N GLN A 16 17.45 -5.87 39.24
CA GLN A 16 16.10 -5.41 38.84
C GLN A 16 15.51 -6.24 37.69
N MET A 17 16.34 -6.80 36.81
CA MET A 17 15.89 -7.68 35.72
C MET A 17 15.20 -8.95 36.20
N LEU A 18 15.46 -9.39 37.45
CA LEU A 18 14.75 -10.52 38.05
C LEU A 18 13.27 -10.21 38.31
N MET A 19 12.96 -8.96 38.63
CA MET A 19 11.59 -8.49 38.93
C MET A 19 10.87 -7.95 37.69
N MET A 20 11.57 -7.85 36.55
CA MET A 20 11.04 -7.22 35.35
C MET A 20 10.22 -8.21 34.52
N ASN A 21 8.90 -7.99 34.48
CA ASN A 21 7.98 -8.87 33.74
C ASN A 21 8.08 -8.73 32.20
N ARG A 22 8.49 -7.55 31.71
CA ARG A 22 8.56 -7.25 30.26
C ARG A 22 9.97 -6.87 29.86
N ARG A 23 10.51 -7.54 28.83
CA ARG A 23 11.89 -7.30 28.36
C ARG A 23 12.19 -5.85 27.97
N GLU A 24 11.21 -5.19 27.35
CA GLU A 24 11.31 -3.81 26.87
C GLU A 24 10.14 -2.99 27.43
N PRO A 25 10.28 -2.46 28.66
CA PRO A 25 9.20 -1.76 29.34
C PRO A 25 8.82 -0.42 28.71
N TYR A 26 9.68 0.15 27.85
CA TYR A 26 9.41 1.40 27.14
C TYR A 26 8.60 1.19 25.84
N LYS A 27 8.50 -0.03 25.31
CA LYS A 27 7.76 -0.26 24.05
C LYS A 27 6.25 -0.26 24.29
N PRO A 28 5.44 0.20 23.32
CA PRO A 28 3.98 0.10 23.40
C PRO A 28 3.55 -1.37 23.54
N ARG A 29 2.37 -1.60 24.11
CA ARG A 29 1.76 -2.94 24.12
C ARG A 29 1.35 -3.32 22.69
N THR A 30 1.04 -4.59 22.46
CA THR A 30 0.73 -5.10 21.11
C THR A 30 -0.39 -4.33 20.43
N ALA A 31 -1.49 -4.04 21.14
CA ALA A 31 -2.61 -3.27 20.58
C ALA A 31 -2.19 -1.84 20.22
N ASP A 32 -1.57 -1.12 21.16
CA ASP A 32 -1.10 0.26 20.93
C ASP A 32 -0.08 0.33 19.80
N ARG A 33 0.79 -0.68 19.67
CA ARG A 33 1.76 -0.77 18.59
C ARG A 33 1.08 -0.89 17.23
N HIS A 34 0.09 -1.77 17.09
CA HIS A 34 -0.67 -1.89 15.85
C HIS A 34 -1.40 -0.60 15.52
N TYR A 35 -2.01 0.05 16.52
CA TYR A 35 -2.65 1.34 16.33
C TYR A 35 -1.67 2.41 15.83
N ILE A 36 -0.48 2.51 16.42
CA ILE A 36 0.57 3.44 15.99
C ILE A 36 1.02 3.12 14.55
N GLU A 37 1.26 1.85 14.24
CA GLU A 37 1.68 1.42 12.89
C GLU A 37 0.61 1.76 11.84
N ASP A 38 -0.67 1.55 12.16
CA ASP A 38 -1.78 1.86 11.26
C ASP A 38 -1.97 3.37 11.08
N ARG A 39 -1.82 4.17 12.14
CA ARG A 39 -1.84 5.63 12.05
C ARG A 39 -0.71 6.16 11.17
N VAL A 40 0.51 5.63 11.31
CA VAL A 40 1.64 6.02 10.46
C VAL A 40 1.38 5.69 8.99
N LYS A 41 0.83 4.50 8.69
CA LYS A 41 0.47 4.13 7.31
C LYS A 41 -0.63 5.04 6.76
N LEU A 42 -1.63 5.39 7.58
CA LEU A 42 -2.70 6.29 7.18
C LEU A 42 -2.15 7.69 6.84
N GLU A 43 -1.31 8.26 7.70
CA GLU A 43 -0.69 9.56 7.45
C GLU A 43 0.17 9.55 6.17
N GLN A 44 0.87 8.46 5.90
CA GLN A 44 1.62 8.29 4.64
C GLN A 44 0.69 8.22 3.43
N MET A 45 -0.43 7.49 3.55
CA MET A 45 -1.42 7.37 2.49
C MET A 45 -2.08 8.73 2.19
N GLU A 46 -2.41 9.50 3.22
CA GLU A 46 -2.96 10.85 3.08
C GLU A 46 -1.97 11.79 2.38
N ARG A 47 -0.69 11.75 2.78
CA ARG A 47 0.37 12.53 2.12
C ARG A 47 0.54 12.15 0.65
N TYR A 48 0.48 10.86 0.33
CA TYR A 48 0.57 10.38 -1.05
C TYR A 48 -0.66 10.81 -1.87
N SER A 49 -1.85 10.75 -1.28
CA SER A 49 -3.12 11.06 -1.95
C SER A 49 -3.38 12.56 -2.10
N ALA A 50 -2.68 13.41 -1.33
CA ALA A 50 -2.87 14.86 -1.33
C ALA A 50 -2.67 15.53 -2.70
N GLN A 51 -1.87 14.93 -3.59
CA GLN A 51 -1.63 15.46 -4.94
C GLN A 51 -2.77 15.14 -5.92
N GLY A 52 -3.70 14.26 -5.55
CA GLY A 52 -4.75 13.75 -6.42
C GLY A 52 -4.30 12.52 -7.24
N LEU A 53 -5.28 11.83 -7.83
CA LEU A 53 -5.02 10.63 -8.62
C LEU A 53 -4.41 10.99 -9.99
N VAL A 54 -3.23 10.42 -10.28
CA VAL A 54 -2.55 10.55 -11.57
C VAL A 54 -3.08 9.51 -12.55
N PHE A 55 -3.50 9.96 -13.74
CA PHE A 55 -3.83 9.03 -14.83
C PHE A 55 -2.57 8.48 -15.49
N VAL A 56 -2.39 7.17 -15.39
CA VAL A 56 -1.17 6.47 -15.83
C VAL A 56 -1.38 5.92 -17.26
N PRO A 57 -0.37 6.01 -18.15
CA PRO A 57 -0.47 5.41 -19.49
C PRO A 57 -0.57 3.87 -19.43
N ASP A 58 -1.19 3.28 -20.46
CA ASP A 58 -1.45 1.84 -20.54
C ASP A 58 -0.19 0.96 -20.35
N ALA A 59 1.00 1.47 -20.72
CA ALA A 59 2.27 0.76 -20.59
C ALA A 59 2.76 0.58 -19.15
N VAL A 60 2.38 1.48 -18.24
CA VAL A 60 2.85 1.49 -16.83
C VAL A 60 1.79 0.85 -15.91
N LEU A 61 0.65 0.42 -16.47
CA LEU A 61 -0.35 -0.31 -15.71
C LEU A 61 0.18 -1.66 -15.23
N PRO A 62 -0.39 -2.19 -14.12
CA PRO A 62 -0.02 -3.49 -13.62
C PRO A 62 -0.17 -4.60 -14.68
N PRO A 63 0.65 -5.67 -14.61
CA PRO A 63 0.68 -6.70 -15.65
C PRO A 63 -0.68 -7.31 -16.00
N TRP A 64 -1.55 -7.49 -15.00
CA TRP A 64 -2.88 -8.07 -15.18
C TRP A 64 -3.89 -7.17 -15.91
N LYS A 65 -3.68 -5.84 -15.90
CA LYS A 65 -4.51 -4.89 -16.67
C LYS A 65 -3.89 -4.56 -18.02
N ARG A 66 -2.55 -4.50 -18.08
CA ARG A 66 -1.80 -4.13 -19.28
C ARG A 66 -2.06 -5.07 -20.45
N SER A 67 -1.99 -6.38 -20.24
CA SER A 67 -2.16 -7.38 -21.32
C SER A 67 -3.55 -7.32 -21.97
N ILE A 68 -4.59 -7.12 -21.17
CA ILE A 68 -5.96 -6.98 -21.64
C ILE A 68 -6.09 -5.74 -22.53
N LEU A 69 -5.57 -4.60 -22.07
CA LEU A 69 -5.61 -3.34 -22.82
C LEU A 69 -4.78 -3.37 -24.10
N THR A 70 -3.60 -4.03 -24.09
CA THR A 70 -2.81 -4.18 -25.31
C THR A 70 -3.54 -4.97 -26.38
N ASN A 71 -4.25 -6.03 -26.00
CA ASN A 71 -5.01 -6.86 -26.94
C ASN A 71 -6.20 -6.08 -27.51
N LEU A 72 -6.94 -5.38 -26.67
CA LEU A 72 -8.08 -4.57 -27.10
C LEU A 72 -7.67 -3.41 -28.01
N ASN A 73 -6.49 -2.82 -27.77
CA ASN A 73 -5.95 -1.74 -28.59
C ASN A 73 -5.19 -2.23 -29.84
N GLN A 74 -4.98 -3.54 -30.03
CA GLN A 74 -4.19 -4.07 -31.14
C GLN A 74 -4.78 -3.70 -32.50
N GLN A 75 -6.10 -3.81 -32.66
CA GLN A 75 -6.81 -3.43 -33.89
C GLN A 75 -6.72 -1.92 -34.16
N LYS A 76 -6.80 -1.11 -33.09
CA LYS A 76 -6.61 0.35 -33.19
C LYS A 76 -5.21 0.69 -33.67
N ASN A 77 -4.17 0.04 -33.12
CA ASN A 77 -2.78 0.36 -33.44
C ASN A 77 -2.40 0.02 -34.89
N GLN A 78 -3.19 -0.79 -35.60
CA GLN A 78 -2.99 -1.06 -37.02
C GLN A 78 -3.43 0.12 -37.91
N LEU A 79 -4.30 1.01 -37.41
CA LEU A 79 -4.84 2.15 -38.14
C LEU A 79 -4.39 3.46 -37.47
N ASN A 80 -3.61 4.28 -38.17
CA ASN A 80 -3.08 5.54 -37.64
C ASN A 80 -4.13 6.68 -37.66
N PHE A 81 -5.24 6.48 -36.95
CA PHE A 81 -6.32 7.47 -36.81
C PHE A 81 -6.33 8.08 -35.39
N ARG A 82 -6.20 9.41 -35.32
CA ARG A 82 -6.28 10.15 -34.04
C ARG A 82 -7.75 10.28 -33.61
N GLY A 83 -8.01 10.07 -32.33
CA GLY A 83 -9.35 10.21 -31.74
C GLY A 83 -10.08 8.90 -31.46
N MET A 84 -9.61 7.76 -31.99
CA MET A 84 -10.16 6.45 -31.61
C MET A 84 -9.84 6.13 -30.14
N ARG A 85 -10.85 5.87 -29.32
CA ARG A 85 -10.71 5.53 -27.89
C ARG A 85 -11.48 4.26 -27.55
N VAL A 86 -10.81 3.31 -26.90
CA VAL A 86 -11.44 2.09 -26.38
C VAL A 86 -11.84 2.32 -24.92
N ARG A 87 -13.14 2.16 -24.61
CA ARG A 87 -13.67 2.18 -23.25
C ARG A 87 -13.60 0.76 -22.66
N ALA A 88 -12.45 0.43 -22.08
CA ALA A 88 -12.25 -0.84 -21.39
C ALA A 88 -12.70 -0.74 -19.91
N VAL A 89 -13.21 -1.85 -19.37
CA VAL A 89 -13.71 -1.94 -17.98
C VAL A 89 -12.55 -1.87 -16.97
N ASP A 90 -11.42 -2.53 -17.26
CA ASP A 90 -10.31 -2.66 -16.31
C ASP A 90 -9.39 -1.42 -16.20
N LYS A 91 -9.81 -0.27 -16.72
CA LYS A 91 -9.02 0.97 -16.63
C LYS A 91 -8.92 1.49 -15.19
N GLN A 92 -8.18 2.59 -15.02
CA GLN A 92 -8.20 3.30 -13.74
C GLN A 92 -9.58 3.91 -13.54
N ASP A 93 -10.08 3.79 -12.31
CA ASP A 93 -11.35 4.37 -11.92
C ASP A 93 -11.27 5.89 -11.95
N GLU A 94 -12.43 6.49 -12.16
CA GLU A 94 -12.58 7.94 -12.15
C GLU A 94 -12.52 8.45 -10.69
N PRO A 95 -11.73 9.51 -10.40
CA PRO A 95 -11.52 9.96 -9.02
C PRO A 95 -12.74 10.63 -8.36
N GLY A 96 -13.72 11.12 -9.12
CA GLY A 96 -14.92 11.81 -8.61
C GLY A 96 -14.74 13.32 -8.36
N PHE A 97 -13.53 13.85 -8.55
CA PHE A 97 -13.20 15.26 -8.39
C PHE A 97 -12.15 15.69 -9.43
N PRO A 98 -12.07 16.98 -9.79
CA PRO A 98 -11.02 17.47 -10.68
C PRO A 98 -9.65 17.29 -10.02
N THR A 99 -8.71 16.69 -10.75
CA THR A 99 -7.31 16.53 -10.31
C THR A 99 -6.39 17.38 -11.16
N HIS A 100 -5.25 17.80 -10.60
CA HIS A 100 -4.27 18.61 -11.33
C HIS A 100 -3.73 17.92 -12.59
N PHE A 101 -3.71 16.57 -12.61
CA PHE A 101 -3.15 15.77 -13.68
C PHE A 101 -4.15 15.37 -14.78
N ARG A 102 -5.44 15.69 -14.60
CA ARG A 102 -6.51 15.30 -15.53
C ARG A 102 -6.81 16.39 -16.54
#